data_AF-A0A954FMD5-F1
#
_entry.id   AF-A0A954FMD5-F1
#
_cell.length_a   1.000
_cell.length_b   1.000
_cell.length_c   1.000
_cell.angle_alpha   90.00
_cell.angle_beta   90.00
_cell.angle_gamma   90.00
#
_symmetry.space_group_name_H-M   'P 1'
#
loop_
_entity.id
_entity.type
_entity.pdbx_description
1 polymer ?
#
loop_
_entity_poly.entity_id
_entity_poly.type
_entity_poly.pdbx_seq_one_letter_code
_entity_poly.pdbx_strand_id
1 'polypeptide(L)'
;LVELQREIGRLGSMVTEGRDQGTVVFPHAEHKFFVKADLEARARRRQRELVHEGVNQPVHVVMDQLRQRDERDENRTHAPMKPAANAEIIDTSNLTIAEVVDAMIHRVQGRNS
;
A
#
# COMPACT_ATOMS: atom_id res chain seq x y z
N LEU A 1 13.74 10.35 10.45
CA LEU A 1 13.31 9.04 9.89
C LEU A 1 13.54 8.91 8.39
N VAL A 2 13.14 9.89 7.57
CA VAL A 2 13.32 9.85 6.09
C VAL A 2 14.79 9.66 5.67
N GLU A 3 15.72 10.39 6.31
CA GLU A 3 17.15 10.27 5.99
C GLU A 3 17.72 8.87 6.31
N LEU A 4 17.33 8.29 7.45
CA LEU A 4 17.71 6.92 7.82
C LEU A 4 17.17 5.88 6.84
N GLN A 5 15.92 6.02 6.39
CA GLN A 5 15.35 5.13 5.37
C GLN A 5 16.12 5.24 4.04
N ARG A 6 16.54 6.46 3.66
CA ARG A 6 17.37 6.69 2.46
C ARG A 6 18.76 6.08 2.58
N GLU A 7 19.37 6.13 3.75
CA GLU A 7 20.69 5.56 4.00
C GLU A 7 20.66 4.02 3.89
N ILE A 8 19.62 3.38 4.45
CA ILE A 8 19.39 1.93 4.29
C ILE A 8 19.12 1.57 2.82
N GLY A 9 18.34 2.38 2.10
CA GLY A 9 18.04 2.17 0.69
C GLY A 9 19.25 2.25 -0.25
N ARG A 10 20.39 2.81 0.19
CA ARG A 10 21.65 2.81 -0.60
C ARG A 10 22.45 1.52 -0.44
N LEU A 11 22.15 0.69 0.55
CA LEU A 11 22.92 -0.52 0.88
C LEU A 11 22.44 -1.77 0.11
N GLY A 12 21.37 -1.69 -0.69
CA GLY A 12 20.90 -2.79 -1.52
C GLY A 12 19.47 -2.59 -2.06
N SER A 13 18.90 -3.65 -2.64
CA SER A 13 17.50 -3.69 -3.08
C SER A 13 16.57 -3.74 -1.88
N MET A 14 15.72 -2.73 -1.71
CA MET A 14 14.78 -2.62 -0.60
C MET A 14 13.34 -2.49 -1.11
N VAL A 15 12.42 -3.19 -0.44
CA VAL A 15 10.98 -2.99 -0.57
C VAL A 15 10.51 -2.16 0.62
N THR A 16 9.79 -1.08 0.36
CA THR A 16 9.20 -0.24 1.41
C THR A 16 7.71 -0.06 1.19
N GLU A 17 6.97 0.07 2.28
CA GLU A 17 5.54 0.37 2.27
C GLU A 17 5.27 1.64 3.07
N GLY A 18 4.29 2.43 2.65
CA GLY A 18 3.86 3.65 3.32
C GLY A 18 3.06 4.54 2.39
N ARG A 19 2.56 5.66 2.92
CA ARG A 19 1.65 6.57 2.22
C ARG A 19 2.35 7.49 1.21
N ASP A 20 3.63 7.76 1.44
CA ASP A 20 4.42 8.77 0.73
C ASP A 20 5.78 8.25 0.24
N GLN A 21 5.96 6.93 0.19
CA GLN A 21 7.22 6.30 -0.21
C GLN A 21 7.63 6.72 -1.63
N GLY A 22 6.74 6.60 -2.60
CA GLY A 22 7.04 6.93 -4.00
C GLY A 22 7.01 8.42 -4.35
N THR A 23 6.48 9.27 -3.46
CA THR A 23 6.29 10.72 -3.68
C THR A 23 7.26 11.59 -2.90
N VAL A 24 7.65 11.19 -1.69
CA VAL A 24 8.47 12.00 -0.76
C VAL A 24 9.74 11.27 -0.35
N VAL A 25 9.63 10.03 0.14
CA VAL A 25 10.78 9.32 0.74
C VAL A 25 11.77 8.87 -0.33
N PHE A 26 11.27 8.16 -1.35
CA PHE A 26 12.00 7.60 -2.49
C PHE A 26 11.40 8.06 -3.83
N PRO A 27 11.45 9.36 -4.15
CA PRO A 27 10.91 9.89 -5.41
C PRO A 27 11.62 9.34 -6.65
N HIS A 28 12.81 8.76 -6.49
CA HIS A 28 13.58 8.14 -7.57
C HIS A 28 13.59 6.61 -7.52
N ALA A 29 12.69 5.98 -6.73
CA ALA A 29 12.53 4.54 -6.74
C ALA A 29 12.26 4.04 -8.17
N GLU A 30 12.96 2.98 -8.57
CA GLU A 30 12.88 2.37 -9.89
C GLU A 30 11.48 1.81 -10.16
N HIS A 31 10.92 1.11 -9.17
CA HIS A 31 9.56 0.58 -9.19
C HIS A 31 8.73 1.24 -8.09
N LYS A 32 7.53 1.68 -8.46
CA LYS A 32 6.57 2.29 -7.54
C LYS A 32 5.20 1.69 -7.81
N PHE A 33 4.58 1.16 -6.77
CA PHE A 33 3.26 0.59 -6.83
C PHE A 33 2.34 1.36 -5.89
N PHE A 34 1.16 1.71 -6.38
CA PHE A 34 0.07 2.23 -5.59
C PHE A 34 -1.02 1.16 -5.51
N VAL A 35 -1.03 0.43 -4.39
CA VAL A 35 -1.96 -0.68 -4.16
C VAL A 35 -3.27 -0.12 -3.63
N LYS A 36 -4.37 -0.40 -4.32
CA LYS A 36 -5.73 0.00 -3.92
C LYS A 36 -6.65 -1.22 -3.84
N ALA A 37 -7.75 -1.06 -3.11
CA ALA A 37 -8.86 -1.99 -3.13
C ALA A 37 -10.14 -1.31 -2.63
N ASP A 38 -11.28 -1.85 -3.04
CA ASP A 38 -12.59 -1.46 -2.55
C ASP A 38 -12.64 -1.51 -1.03
N LEU A 39 -13.30 -0.52 -0.45
CA LEU A 39 -13.43 -0.38 0.99
C LEU A 39 -14.07 -1.63 1.63
N GLU A 40 -15.08 -2.21 0.97
CA GLU A 40 -15.73 -3.44 1.44
C GLU A 40 -14.76 -4.63 1.45
N ALA A 41 -13.99 -4.83 0.38
CA ALA A 41 -13.01 -5.91 0.29
C ALA A 41 -11.96 -5.79 1.41
N ARG A 42 -11.46 -4.56 1.65
CA ARG A 42 -10.51 -4.27 2.75
C ARG A 42 -11.13 -4.50 4.13
N ALA A 43 -12.37 -4.04 4.35
CA ALA A 43 -13.07 -4.24 5.62
C ALA A 43 -13.30 -5.72 5.93
N ARG A 44 -13.70 -6.52 4.94
CA ARG A 44 -13.89 -7.98 5.11
C ARG A 44 -12.57 -8.71 5.38
N ARG A 45 -11.48 -8.34 4.70
CA ARG A 45 -10.14 -8.89 4.97
C ARG A 45 -9.71 -8.57 6.40
N ARG A 46 -9.79 -7.30 6.80
CA ARG A 46 -9.41 -6.87 8.15
C ARG A 46 -10.28 -7.49 9.24
N GLN A 47 -11.58 -7.65 9.00
CA GLN A 47 -12.47 -8.33 9.94
C GLN A 47 -12.03 -9.79 10.15
N ARG A 48 -11.67 -10.52 9.09
CA ARG A 48 -11.18 -11.90 9.21
C ARG A 48 -9.89 -11.98 10.02
N GLU A 49 -8.96 -11.04 9.81
CA GLU A 49 -7.73 -10.93 10.61
C GLU A 49 -8.05 -10.72 12.09
N LEU A 50 -8.93 -9.75 12.40
CA LEU A 50 -9.34 -9.47 13.78
C LEU A 50 -9.99 -10.69 14.45
N VAL A 51 -10.87 -11.41 13.74
CA VAL A 51 -11.49 -12.63 14.27
C VAL A 51 -10.44 -13.70 14.57
N HIS A 52 -9.43 -13.86 13.70
CA HIS A 52 -8.32 -14.77 13.94
C HIS A 52 -7.46 -14.36 15.14
N GLU A 53 -7.33 -13.05 15.39
CA GLU A 53 -6.68 -12.46 16.57
C GLU A 53 -7.57 -12.53 17.85
N GLY A 54 -8.77 -13.12 17.77
CA GLY A 54 -9.70 -13.24 18.91
C GLY A 54 -10.55 -11.98 19.16
N VAL A 55 -10.50 -11.00 18.28
CA VAL A 55 -11.27 -9.75 18.35
C VAL A 55 -12.49 -9.84 17.45
N ASN A 56 -13.68 -9.91 18.06
CA ASN A 56 -14.92 -9.91 17.30
C ASN A 56 -15.45 -8.48 17.12
N GLN A 57 -15.33 -7.95 15.90
CA GLN A 57 -15.80 -6.63 15.54
C GLN A 57 -16.71 -6.72 14.30
N PRO A 58 -17.88 -6.07 14.29
CA PRO A 58 -18.74 -6.07 13.11
C PRO A 58 -18.07 -5.37 11.91
N VAL A 59 -18.28 -5.92 10.71
CA VAL A 59 -17.65 -5.42 9.48
C VAL A 59 -17.95 -3.94 9.21
N HIS A 60 -19.14 -3.45 9.57
CA HIS A 60 -19.51 -2.03 9.37
C HIS A 60 -18.63 -1.10 10.21
N VAL A 61 -18.27 -1.49 11.45
CA VAL A 61 -17.37 -0.69 12.30
C VAL A 61 -15.97 -0.66 11.71
N VAL A 62 -15.47 -1.80 11.21
CA VAL A 62 -14.17 -1.88 10.53
C VAL A 62 -14.17 -1.01 9.27
N MET A 63 -15.26 -1.04 8.52
CA MET A 63 -15.44 -0.24 7.31
C MET A 63 -15.40 1.27 7.61
N ASP A 64 -16.07 1.73 8.65
CA ASP A 64 -16.07 3.13 9.06
C ASP A 64 -14.69 3.59 9.55
N GLN A 65 -13.99 2.75 10.30
CA GLN A 65 -12.62 3.01 10.74
C GLN A 65 -11.65 3.14 9.55
N LEU A 66 -11.78 2.25 8.57
CA LEU A 66 -10.97 2.31 7.35
C LEU A 66 -11.28 3.58 6.54
N ARG A 67 -12.57 3.93 6.36
CA ARG A 67 -12.97 5.15 5.66
C ARG A 67 -12.37 6.40 6.30
N GLN A 68 -12.55 6.56 7.61
CA GLN A 68 -12.01 7.72 8.34
C GLN A 68 -10.48 7.80 8.27
N ARG A 69 -9.80 6.64 8.26
CA ARG A 69 -8.35 6.59 8.11
C ARG A 69 -7.94 7.02 6.71
N ASP A 70 -8.60 6.51 5.68
CA ASP A 70 -8.27 6.84 4.29
C ASP A 70 -8.53 8.32 4.01
N GLU A 71 -9.68 8.87 4.44
CA GLU A 71 -10.00 10.30 4.34
C GLU A 71 -8.92 11.17 5.01
N ARG A 72 -8.45 10.77 6.19
CA ARG A 72 -7.39 11.48 6.90
C ARG A 72 -6.04 11.39 6.17
N ASP A 73 -5.70 10.21 5.68
CA ASP A 73 -4.44 9.95 4.98
C ASP A 73 -4.39 10.66 3.62
N GLU A 74 -5.52 10.79 2.91
CA GLU A 74 -5.64 11.50 1.64
C GLU A 74 -5.61 13.03 1.82
N ASN A 75 -6.25 13.54 2.87
CA ASN A 75 -6.40 14.99 3.08
C ASN A 75 -5.32 15.63 3.98
N ARG A 76 -4.35 14.86 4.48
CA ARG A 76 -3.26 15.42 5.30
C ARG A 76 -2.44 16.45 4.53
N THR A 77 -2.12 17.58 5.17
CA THR A 77 -1.35 18.67 4.55
C THR A 77 0.06 18.25 4.15
N HIS A 78 0.69 17.38 4.94
CA HIS A 78 2.03 16.89 4.68
C HIS A 78 2.02 15.46 4.15
N ALA A 79 2.59 15.29 2.96
CA ALA A 79 2.80 13.99 2.31
C ALA A 79 1.52 13.15 2.08
N PRO A 80 0.42 13.70 1.54
CA PRO A 80 -0.85 12.97 1.40
C PRO A 80 -0.72 11.62 0.70
N MET A 81 -1.58 10.66 1.06
CA MET A 81 -1.70 9.37 0.37
C MET A 81 -2.20 9.60 -1.05
N LYS A 82 -1.28 9.61 -1.99
CA LYS A 82 -1.57 9.75 -3.42
C LYS A 82 -0.56 8.96 -4.24
N PRO A 83 -0.97 8.42 -5.40
CA PRO A 83 -0.03 7.78 -6.31
C PRO A 83 1.04 8.78 -6.74
N ALA A 84 2.28 8.31 -6.85
CA ALA A 84 3.31 9.08 -7.55
C ALA A 84 2.99 9.13 -9.04
N ALA A 85 3.47 10.16 -9.74
CA ALA A 85 3.17 10.36 -11.17
C ALA A 85 3.57 9.16 -12.05
N ASN A 86 4.62 8.42 -11.64
CA ASN A 86 5.10 7.21 -12.31
C ASN A 86 4.79 5.92 -11.52
N ALA A 87 3.87 5.98 -10.55
CA ALA A 87 3.43 4.77 -9.84
C ALA A 87 2.43 3.99 -10.69
N GLU A 88 2.58 2.68 -10.70
CA GLU A 88 1.58 1.78 -11.25
C GLU A 88 0.49 1.51 -10.23
N ILE A 89 -0.76 1.58 -10.67
CA ILE A 89 -1.90 1.32 -9.80
C ILE A 89 -2.25 -0.17 -9.89
N ILE A 90 -2.22 -0.86 -8.76
CA ILE A 90 -2.63 -2.26 -8.65
C ILE A 90 -3.94 -2.30 -7.86
N ASP A 91 -5.03 -2.67 -8.53
CA ASP A 91 -6.31 -2.91 -7.88
C ASP A 91 -6.39 -4.36 -7.39
N THR A 92 -6.45 -4.53 -6.08
CA THR A 92 -6.43 -5.83 -5.42
C THR A 92 -7.82 -6.25 -4.93
N SER A 93 -8.89 -5.54 -5.31
CA SER A 93 -10.25 -5.80 -4.81
C SER A 93 -10.68 -7.25 -5.04
N ASN A 94 -10.37 -7.79 -6.22
CA ASN A 94 -10.74 -9.13 -6.65
C ASN A 94 -9.54 -10.06 -6.84
N LEU A 95 -8.36 -9.69 -6.36
CA LEU A 95 -7.14 -10.49 -6.47
C LEU A 95 -6.83 -11.22 -5.16
N THR A 96 -6.31 -12.42 -5.31
CA THR A 96 -5.62 -13.18 -4.25
C THR A 96 -4.23 -12.61 -4.00
N ILE A 97 -3.62 -12.93 -2.85
CA ILE A 97 -2.26 -12.50 -2.53
C ILE A 97 -1.26 -12.98 -3.61
N ALA A 98 -1.41 -14.22 -4.09
CA ALA A 98 -0.54 -14.78 -5.12
C ALA A 98 -0.63 -13.97 -6.43
N GLU A 99 -1.84 -13.67 -6.90
CA GLU A 99 -2.03 -12.87 -8.13
C GLU A 99 -1.46 -11.44 -8.00
N VAL A 100 -1.58 -10.82 -6.82
CA VAL A 100 -0.97 -9.51 -6.56
C VAL A 100 0.55 -9.59 -6.63
N VAL A 101 1.15 -10.60 -5.98
CA VAL A 101 2.60 -10.82 -5.99
C VAL A 101 3.11 -11.09 -7.40
N ASP A 102 2.42 -11.95 -8.16
CA ASP A 102 2.79 -12.29 -9.54
C ASP A 102 2.72 -11.06 -10.45
N ALA A 103 1.68 -10.23 -10.31
CA ALA A 103 1.56 -8.97 -11.05
C ALA A 103 2.73 -8.02 -10.74
N MET A 104 3.11 -7.88 -9.47
CA MET A 104 4.25 -7.05 -9.06
C MET A 104 5.57 -7.60 -9.60
N ILE A 105 5.81 -8.91 -9.49
CA ILE A 105 7.03 -9.57 -9.99
C ILE A 105 7.15 -9.42 -11.50
N HIS A 106 6.07 -9.69 -12.24
CA HIS A 106 6.05 -9.58 -13.70
C HIS A 106 6.45 -8.17 -14.15
N ARG A 107 5.99 -7.15 -13.43
CA ARG A 107 6.35 -5.77 -13.73
C ARG A 107 7.81 -5.45 -13.47
N VAL A 108 8.35 -5.93 -12.35
CA VAL A 108 9.76 -5.73 -12.01
C VAL A 108 10.65 -6.39 -13.06
N GLN A 109 10.33 -7.62 -13.45
CA GLN A 109 11.12 -8.39 -14.42
C GLN A 109 10.99 -7.87 -15.86
N GLY A 110 9.80 -7.44 -16.28
CA GLY A 110 9.53 -6.96 -17.64
C GLY A 110 10.20 -5.64 -18.02
N ARG A 111 10.90 -4.99 -17.08
CA ARG A 111 11.68 -3.76 -17.31
C ARG A 111 13.19 -4.02 -17.47
N ASN A 112 13.64 -5.25 -17.22
CA ASN A 112 15.05 -5.68 -17.34
C ASN A 112 15.41 -6.24 -18.74
N SER A 113 14.56 -6.01 -19.75
CA SER A 113 14.76 -6.45 -21.14
C SER A 113 15.00 -5.29 -22.08
#